data_AF-S4P978-F1
#
_entry.id   AF-S4P978-F1
#
_cell.length_a   1.000
_cell.length_b   1.000
_cell.length_c   1.000
_cell.angle_alpha   90.00
_cell.angle_beta   90.00
_cell.angle_gamma   90.00
#
_symmetry.space_group_name_H-M   'P 1'
#
loop_
_entity.id
_entity.type
_entity.pdbx_description
1 polymer ?
#
loop_
_entity_poly.entity_id
_entity_poly.type
_entity_poly.pdbx_seq_one_letter_code
_entity_poly.pdbx_strand_id
1 'polypeptide(L)'
;MKNLSCRYLAHLKNQSIIKQYYADLDSAINAVREGEAWGAIYFNENYTDSLVARLALADTADNETIMSSEVQVWLDMSNQQIGLMLNRDIQFSYRDFAKDLLSTCNYNPKVGDIPIDFKDPIYGDNNPSFTDFVAPGVIL
;
A
#
# COMPACT_ATOMS: atom_id res chain seq x y z
N MET A 1 -2.04 -5.75 -19.58
CA MET A 1 -2.58 -5.74 -18.20
C MET A 1 -3.55 -4.59 -18.07
N LYS A 2 -4.61 -4.66 -17.24
CA LYS A 2 -5.60 -3.58 -17.08
C LYS A 2 -5.96 -3.37 -15.61
N ASN A 3 -6.39 -2.16 -15.25
CA ASN A 3 -6.91 -1.77 -13.94
C ASN A 3 -5.97 -2.13 -12.78
N LEU A 4 -4.67 -1.82 -12.92
CA LEU A 4 -3.67 -2.19 -11.91
C LEU A 4 -3.87 -1.46 -10.58
N SER A 5 -4.39 -0.23 -10.62
CA SER A 5 -4.81 0.50 -9.41
C SER A 5 -5.91 -0.24 -8.65
N CYS A 6 -6.98 -0.68 -9.32
CA CYS A 6 -8.06 -1.45 -8.70
C CYS A 6 -7.57 -2.80 -8.16
N ARG A 7 -6.66 -3.48 -8.87
CA ARG A 7 -6.07 -4.73 -8.40
C ARG A 7 -5.29 -4.50 -7.11
N TYR A 8 -4.44 -3.48 -7.06
CA TYR A 8 -3.73 -3.15 -5.83
C TYR A 8 -4.72 -2.80 -4.69
N LEU A 9 -5.74 -1.99 -4.96
CA LEU A 9 -6.78 -1.69 -3.96
C LEU A 9 -7.52 -2.93 -3.45
N ALA A 10 -7.60 -4.02 -4.23
CA ALA A 10 -8.19 -5.28 -3.77
C ALA A 10 -7.28 -6.02 -2.76
N HIS A 11 -5.96 -5.82 -2.82
CA HIS A 11 -5.00 -6.37 -1.85
C HIS A 11 -4.97 -5.61 -0.52
N LEU A 12 -5.41 -4.35 -0.49
CA LEU A 12 -5.68 -3.64 0.77
C LEU A 12 -6.85 -4.33 1.47
N LYS A 13 -6.56 -5.20 2.44
CA LYS A 13 -7.53 -6.08 3.08
C LYS A 13 -8.68 -5.30 3.74
N ASN A 14 -9.91 -5.71 3.45
CA ASN A 14 -11.14 -5.08 3.97
C ASN A 14 -11.37 -5.28 5.48
N GLN A 15 -10.58 -6.13 6.16
CA GLN A 15 -10.79 -6.42 7.59
C GLN A 15 -10.29 -5.30 8.51
N SER A 16 -9.33 -4.48 8.08
CA SER A 16 -8.75 -3.38 8.87
C SER A 16 -8.91 -2.00 8.23
N ILE A 17 -9.17 -1.91 6.92
CA ILE A 17 -9.19 -0.65 6.18
C ILE A 17 -10.54 -0.45 5.49
N ILE A 18 -11.22 0.65 5.85
CA ILE A 18 -12.42 1.14 5.18
C ILE A 18 -11.98 2.11 4.07
N LYS A 19 -12.43 1.88 2.84
CA LYS A 19 -12.07 2.70 1.67
C LYS A 19 -13.20 3.68 1.38
N GLN A 20 -12.88 4.96 1.38
CA GLN A 20 -13.78 6.03 0.95
C GLN A 20 -13.19 6.68 -0.30
N TYR A 21 -14.03 6.86 -1.31
CA TYR A 21 -13.62 7.41 -2.60
C TYR A 21 -13.99 8.89 -2.68
N TYR A 22 -13.03 9.70 -3.13
CA TYR A 22 -13.17 11.13 -3.34
C TYR A 22 -12.95 11.44 -4.83
N ALA A 23 -13.52 12.55 -5.29
CA ALA A 23 -13.46 12.93 -6.70
C ALA A 23 -12.09 13.48 -7.11
N ASP A 24 -11.37 14.08 -6.16
CA ASP A 24 -10.09 14.74 -6.39
C ASP A 24 -9.15 14.55 -5.19
N LEU A 25 -7.86 14.84 -5.41
CA LEU A 25 -6.82 14.68 -4.40
C LEU A 25 -7.00 15.63 -3.20
N ASP A 26 -7.41 16.88 -3.45
CA ASP A 26 -7.50 17.89 -2.41
C ASP A 26 -8.59 17.55 -1.40
N SER A 27 -9.75 17.07 -1.86
CA SER A 27 -10.83 16.59 -1.00
C SER A 27 -10.44 15.36 -0.19
N ALA A 28 -9.70 14.42 -0.78
CA ALA A 28 -9.16 13.26 -0.05
C ALA A 28 -8.17 13.68 1.06
N ILE A 29 -7.25 14.61 0.76
CA ILE A 29 -6.31 15.15 1.74
C ILE A 29 -7.05 15.96 2.82
N ASN A 30 -8.09 16.71 2.44
CA ASN A 30 -8.87 17.49 3.41
C ASN A 30 -9.60 16.60 4.41
N ALA A 31 -10.15 15.46 3.97
CA ALA A 31 -10.76 14.48 4.87
C ALA A 31 -9.75 13.94 5.91
N VAL A 32 -8.48 13.76 5.53
CA VAL A 32 -7.42 13.41 6.49
C VAL A 32 -7.15 14.56 7.48
N ARG A 33 -7.09 15.80 6.99
CA ARG A 33 -6.88 16.99 7.84
C ARG A 33 -8.00 17.23 8.85
N GLU A 34 -9.24 16.92 8.47
CA GLU A 34 -10.42 17.08 9.32
C GLU A 34 -10.63 15.88 10.27
N GLY A 35 -9.79 14.84 10.18
CA GLY A 35 -9.87 13.65 11.02
C GLY A 35 -10.96 12.66 10.59
N GLU A 36 -11.50 12.80 9.37
CA GLU A 36 -12.48 11.89 8.79
C GLU A 36 -11.82 10.62 8.20
N ALA A 37 -10.52 10.68 7.91
CA ALA A 37 -9.74 9.56 7.40
C ALA A 37 -8.33 9.50 8.00
N TRP A 38 -7.75 8.29 8.12
CA TRP A 38 -6.38 8.09 8.61
C TRP A 38 -5.30 8.25 7.54
N GLY A 39 -5.69 8.29 6.27
CA GLY A 39 -4.77 8.50 5.17
C GLY A 39 -5.47 8.62 3.81
N ALA A 40 -4.75 9.18 2.84
CA ALA A 40 -5.16 9.33 1.46
C ALA A 40 -4.19 8.58 0.55
N ILE A 41 -4.74 7.84 -0.43
CA ILE A 41 -3.97 7.12 -1.45
C ILE A 41 -4.40 7.67 -2.82
N TYR A 42 -3.43 8.04 -3.64
CA TYR A 42 -3.65 8.58 -4.98
C TYR A 42 -2.87 7.81 -6.03
N PHE A 43 -3.53 7.60 -7.17
CA PHE A 43 -2.97 7.00 -8.36
C PHE A 43 -3.00 8.03 -9.48
N ASN A 44 -1.88 8.24 -10.16
CA ASN A 44 -1.87 9.06 -11.37
C ASN A 44 -2.79 8.46 -12.45
N GLU A 45 -3.33 9.30 -13.33
CA GLU A 45 -4.23 8.86 -14.41
C GLU A 45 -3.59 7.77 -15.29
N ASN A 46 -2.29 7.93 -15.59
CA ASN A 46 -1.51 7.00 -16.40
C ASN A 46 -0.87 5.86 -15.59
N TYR A 47 -1.31 5.61 -14.34
CA TYR A 47 -0.66 4.65 -13.44
C TYR A 47 -0.52 3.25 -14.03
N THR A 48 -1.59 2.72 -14.62
CA THR A 48 -1.57 1.34 -15.15
C THR A 48 -0.56 1.19 -16.29
N ASP A 49 -0.58 2.11 -17.24
CA ASP A 49 0.28 2.04 -18.42
C ASP A 49 1.74 2.34 -18.05
N SER A 50 1.95 3.32 -17.17
CA SER A 50 3.28 3.69 -16.67
C SER A 50 3.91 2.57 -15.84
N LEU A 51 3.12 1.86 -15.03
CA LEU A 51 3.63 0.71 -14.26
C LEU A 51 4.02 -0.45 -15.18
N VAL A 52 3.25 -0.72 -16.23
CA VAL A 52 3.61 -1.73 -17.24
C VAL A 52 4.88 -1.31 -17.98
N ALA A 53 4.98 -0.04 -18.39
CA ALA A 53 6.17 0.49 -19.05
C ALA A 53 7.40 0.41 -18.15
N ARG A 54 7.28 0.77 -16.87
CA ARG A 54 8.34 0.66 -15.86
C ARG A 54 8.86 -0.78 -15.73
N LEU A 55 7.96 -1.77 -15.71
CA LEU A 55 8.36 -3.18 -15.64
C LEU A 55 9.07 -3.65 -16.92
N ALA A 56 8.66 -3.15 -18.09
CA ALA A 56 9.25 -3.53 -19.37
C ALA A 56 10.61 -2.85 -19.64
N LEU A 57 10.75 -1.57 -19.28
CA LEU A 57 11.95 -0.77 -19.51
C LEU A 57 13.01 -0.97 -18.41
N ALA A 58 12.60 -1.38 -17.21
CA ALA A 58 13.48 -1.60 -16.07
C ALA A 58 14.43 -0.42 -15.82
N ASP A 59 15.74 -0.61 -16.03
CA ASP A 59 16.79 0.39 -15.83
C ASP A 59 16.79 1.53 -16.86
N THR A 60 16.02 1.39 -17.95
CA THR A 60 15.89 2.40 -19.01
C THR A 60 14.64 3.26 -18.91
N ALA A 61 13.82 3.06 -17.87
CA ALA A 61 12.62 3.87 -17.64
C ALA A 61 12.99 5.33 -17.32
N ASP A 62 12.31 6.28 -17.96
CA ASP A 62 12.49 7.71 -17.70
C ASP A 62 11.76 8.16 -16.40
N ASN A 63 12.09 9.36 -15.92
CA ASN A 63 11.53 9.90 -14.68
C ASN A 63 10.02 10.08 -14.72
N GLU A 64 9.43 10.43 -15.87
CA GLU A 64 7.98 10.62 -15.99
C GLU A 64 7.25 9.29 -15.86
N THR A 65 7.77 8.24 -16.51
CA THR A 65 7.29 6.87 -16.36
C THR A 65 7.38 6.42 -14.90
N ILE A 66 8.51 6.69 -14.23
CA ILE A 66 8.71 6.35 -12.81
C ILE A 66 7.66 7.08 -11.94
N MET A 67 7.58 8.40 -12.02
CA MET A 67 6.65 9.20 -11.21
C MET A 67 5.19 8.84 -11.46
N SER A 68 4.80 8.62 -12.72
CA SER A 68 3.43 8.26 -13.08
C SER A 68 3.05 6.86 -12.61
N SER A 69 4.03 5.95 -12.48
CA SER A 69 3.84 4.60 -11.94
C SER A 69 3.83 4.51 -10.41
N GLU A 70 4.08 5.62 -9.69
CA GLU A 70 4.09 5.64 -8.24
C GLU A 70 2.68 5.82 -7.65
N VAL A 71 2.45 5.16 -6.52
CA VAL A 71 1.28 5.42 -5.68
C VAL A 71 1.69 6.45 -4.64
N GLN A 72 0.95 7.56 -4.59
CA GLN A 72 1.22 8.62 -3.61
C GLN A 72 0.34 8.39 -2.38
N VAL A 73 0.94 8.55 -1.20
CA VAL A 73 0.28 8.25 0.09
C VAL A 73 0.55 9.37 1.09
N TRP A 74 -0.51 9.86 1.72
CA TRP A 74 -0.46 10.78 2.85
C TRP A 74 -1.10 10.10 4.05
N LEU A 75 -0.41 10.06 5.19
CA LEU A 75 -0.92 9.42 6.40
C LEU A 75 -1.05 10.46 7.50
N ASP A 76 -2.12 10.35 8.29
CA ASP A 76 -2.16 11.01 9.59
C ASP A 76 -1.23 10.26 10.55
N MET A 77 -0.20 10.95 11.01
CA MET A 77 0.80 10.45 11.95
C MET A 77 0.60 10.99 13.38
N SER A 78 -0.51 11.67 13.65
CA SER A 78 -0.88 12.16 14.99
C SER A 78 -1.05 11.01 16.00
N ASN A 79 -1.53 9.86 15.53
CA ASN A 79 -1.48 8.59 16.25
C ASN A 79 -0.45 7.66 15.60
N GLN A 80 0.73 7.58 16.22
CA GLN A 80 1.85 6.83 15.68
C GLN A 80 1.57 5.33 15.48
N GLN A 81 0.79 4.71 16.36
CA GLN A 81 0.50 3.27 16.25
C GLN A 81 -0.39 2.98 15.04
N ILE A 82 -1.45 3.77 14.85
CA ILE A 82 -2.33 3.66 13.69
C ILE A 82 -1.56 3.99 12.41
N GLY A 83 -0.81 5.10 12.39
CA GLY A 83 -0.02 5.51 11.23
C GLY A 83 1.01 4.46 10.80
N LEU A 84 1.74 3.85 11.75
CA LEU A 84 2.71 2.79 11.46
C LEU A 84 2.03 1.50 10.97
N MET A 85 0.91 1.12 11.58
CA MET A 85 0.15 -0.06 11.14
C MET A 85 -0.40 0.11 9.72
N LEU A 86 -0.99 1.27 9.44
CA LEU A 86 -1.52 1.60 8.12
C LEU A 86 -0.41 1.66 7.06
N ASN A 87 0.75 2.24 7.40
CA ASN A 87 1.93 2.24 6.52
C ASN A 87 2.38 0.81 6.18
N ARG A 88 2.52 -0.06 7.20
CA ARG A 88 2.86 -1.47 7.02
C ARG A 88 1.86 -2.19 6.10
N ASP A 89 0.56 -2.01 6.35
CA ASP A 89 -0.49 -2.66 5.56
C ASP A 89 -0.48 -2.21 4.09
N ILE A 90 -0.23 -0.91 3.84
CA ILE A 90 -0.08 -0.35 2.49
C ILE A 90 1.13 -0.97 1.77
N GLN A 91 2.29 -1.06 2.43
CA GLN A 91 3.49 -1.65 1.82
C GLN A 91 3.33 -3.15 1.57
N PHE A 92 2.79 -3.90 2.52
CA PHE A 92 2.64 -5.35 2.41
C PHE A 92 1.57 -5.74 1.38
N SER A 93 0.47 -5.00 1.32
CA SER A 93 -0.51 -5.20 0.25
C SER A 93 0.07 -4.90 -1.13
N TYR A 94 0.96 -3.91 -1.26
CA TYR A 94 1.63 -3.62 -2.53
C TYR A 94 2.59 -4.74 -2.93
N ARG A 95 3.36 -5.26 -1.96
CA ARG A 95 4.22 -6.43 -2.14
C ARG A 95 3.42 -7.65 -2.64
N ASP A 96 2.26 -7.93 -2.03
CA ASP A 96 1.40 -9.04 -2.42
C ASP A 96 0.82 -8.84 -3.83
N PHE A 97 0.39 -7.61 -4.14
CA PHE A 97 -0.02 -7.21 -5.49
C PHE A 97 1.10 -7.42 -6.52
N ALA A 98 2.33 -6.99 -6.23
CA ALA A 98 3.47 -7.14 -7.12
C ALA A 98 3.81 -8.61 -7.37
N LYS A 99 3.75 -9.46 -6.32
CA LYS A 99 3.94 -10.91 -6.44
C LYS A 99 2.89 -11.55 -7.35
N ASP A 100 1.62 -11.19 -7.16
CA ASP A 100 0.51 -11.69 -8.01
C ASP A 100 0.69 -11.25 -9.46
N LEU A 101 1.10 -9.99 -9.68
CA LEU A 101 1.37 -9.44 -11.00
C LEU A 101 2.51 -10.20 -11.72
N LEU A 102 3.63 -10.44 -11.03
CA LEU A 102 4.76 -11.19 -11.57
C LEU A 102 4.40 -12.65 -11.86
N SER A 103 3.64 -13.29 -10.98
CA SER A 103 3.13 -14.65 -11.17
C SER A 103 2.27 -14.75 -12.43
N THR A 104 1.35 -13.78 -12.62
CA THR A 104 0.51 -13.70 -13.83
C THR A 104 1.34 -13.56 -15.10
N CYS A 105 2.51 -12.93 -15.01
CA CYS A 105 3.44 -12.72 -16.13
C CYS A 105 4.48 -13.86 -16.26
N ASN A 106 4.32 -14.97 -15.53
CA ASN A 106 5.22 -16.12 -15.50
C ASN A 106 6.67 -15.76 -15.09
N TYR A 107 6.85 -14.70 -14.31
CA TYR A 107 8.09 -14.37 -13.63
C TYR A 107 8.12 -14.96 -12.23
N ASN A 108 9.31 -15.14 -11.67
CA ASN A 108 9.47 -15.58 -10.30
C ASN A 108 8.94 -14.49 -9.33
N PRO A 109 7.88 -14.76 -8.54
CA PRO A 109 7.30 -13.76 -7.64
C PRO A 109 8.27 -13.26 -6.56
N LYS A 110 9.33 -14.03 -6.24
CA LYS A 110 10.39 -13.58 -5.31
C LYS A 110 11.14 -12.35 -5.81
N VAL A 111 11.11 -12.04 -7.12
CA VAL A 111 11.74 -10.84 -7.68
C VAL A 111 11.06 -9.56 -7.18
N GLY A 112 9.74 -9.58 -6.97
CA GLY A 112 8.98 -8.45 -6.41
C GLY A 112 8.92 -8.45 -4.89
N ASP A 113 9.67 -9.34 -4.24
CA ASP A 113 9.75 -9.42 -2.80
C ASP A 113 10.87 -8.53 -2.26
N ILE A 114 10.74 -8.09 -1.02
CA ILE A 114 11.85 -7.48 -0.28
C ILE A 114 12.89 -8.60 -0.09
N PRO A 115 14.19 -8.38 -0.38
CA PRO A 115 15.24 -9.40 -0.28
C PRO A 115 15.65 -9.65 1.19
N ILE A 116 14.67 -9.81 2.07
CA ILE A 116 14.81 -10.10 3.50
C ILE A 116 13.88 -11.26 3.82
N ASP A 117 14.45 -12.36 4.31
CA ASP A 117 13.73 -13.58 4.67
C ASP A 117 13.40 -13.56 6.16
N PHE A 118 12.26 -12.97 6.50
CA PHE A 118 11.74 -12.97 7.86
C PHE A 118 11.34 -14.41 8.26
N LYS A 119 12.03 -14.94 9.27
CA LYS A 119 11.72 -16.23 9.88
C LYS A 119 10.65 -16.07 10.96
N ASP A 120 10.14 -17.19 11.43
CA ASP A 120 9.19 -17.21 12.53
C ASP A 120 9.75 -16.45 13.74
N PRO A 121 8.93 -15.60 14.37
CA PRO A 121 9.39 -14.78 15.47
C PRO A 121 9.68 -15.68 16.68
N ILE A 122 10.71 -15.32 17.44
CA ILE A 122 11.02 -16.01 18.70
C ILE A 122 9.86 -15.83 19.70
N TYR A 123 9.19 -14.67 19.67
CA TYR A 123 7.99 -14.35 20.44
C TYR A 123 7.01 -13.49 19.63
N GLY A 124 5.72 -13.71 19.83
CA GLY A 124 4.66 -12.94 19.16
C GLY A 124 4.21 -13.54 17.82
N ASP A 125 3.59 -12.72 16.99
CA ASP A 125 3.04 -13.11 15.70
C ASP A 125 3.69 -12.28 14.57
N ASN A 126 3.80 -12.86 13.36
CA ASN A 126 4.27 -12.17 12.16
C ASN A 126 3.29 -11.10 11.64
N ASN A 127 2.03 -11.19 12.07
CA ASN A 127 0.98 -10.26 11.72
C ASN A 127 0.18 -9.79 12.95
N PRO A 128 0.80 -9.00 13.83
CA PRO A 128 0.15 -8.55 15.04
C PRO A 128 -0.96 -7.52 14.73
N SER A 129 -1.99 -7.52 15.57
CA SER A 129 -3.11 -6.59 15.53
C SER A 129 -2.83 -5.34 16.37
N PHE A 130 -3.53 -4.24 16.09
CA PHE A 130 -3.44 -3.02 16.91
C PHE A 130 -3.71 -3.33 18.39
N THR A 131 -4.73 -4.14 18.65
CA THR A 131 -5.15 -4.55 19.99
C THR A 131 -4.06 -5.24 20.80
N ASP A 132 -3.06 -5.83 20.16
CA ASP A 132 -1.99 -6.58 20.85
C ASP A 132 -1.01 -5.65 21.58
N PHE A 133 -0.99 -4.36 21.21
CA PHE A 133 -0.07 -3.36 21.77
C PHE A 133 -0.78 -2.23 22.53
N VAL A 134 -2.10 -2.31 22.66
CA VAL A 134 -2.88 -1.33 23.41
C VAL A 134 -2.85 -1.70 24.89
N ALA A 135 -2.39 -0.78 25.74
CA ALA A 135 -2.44 -0.98 27.18
C ALA A 135 -3.90 -1.17 27.65
N PRO A 136 -4.20 -2.04 28.62
CA PRO A 136 -5.58 -2.35 29.03
C PRO A 136 -6.45 -1.13 29.38
N GLY A 137 -5.85 -0.01 29.82
CA GLY A 137 -6.56 1.23 30.12
C GLY A 137 -7.01 2.05 28.90
N VAL A 138 -6.73 1.59 27.68
CA VAL A 138 -7.01 2.29 26.42
C VAL A 138 -8.03 1.51 25.54
N ILE A 139 -8.41 0.29 25.95
CA ILE A 139 -9.51 -0.47 25.34
C ILE A 139 -10.82 0.03 25.96
N LEU A 140 -11.60 0.81 25.21
CA LEU A 140 -12.94 1.26 25.59
C LEU A 140 -14.02 0.29 25.09
#